data_AF-A0A2N9HVH2-F1
#
_entry.id   AF-A0A2N9HVH2-F1
#
_cell.length_a   1.000
_cell.length_b   1.000
_cell.length_c   1.000
_cell.angle_alpha   90.00
_cell.angle_beta   90.00
_cell.angle_gamma   90.00
#
_symmetry.space_group_name_H-M   'P 1'
#
loop_
_entity.id
_entity.type
_entity.pdbx_description
1 polymer ?
#
loop_
_entity_poly.entity_id
_entity_poly.type
_entity_poly.pdbx_seq_one_letter_code
_entity_poly.pdbx_strand_id
1 'polypeptide(L)'
;MGGYIGVAAEGGKIIINPDDDYVLKEGDEVLVIAEDDDTYAPDCLPEVWDLNWEWKGLWGVLRATPTFTRHVRRGLFPKKADPPKYPEKILFCGWRRDIDDMIMVLEAFLAPGSELWMFNEVPEKERERKLTDGGLDVSRLQNIKLVHHEGNAVIRRHLENLPLETFDSILILADESLEDSVVQADSRSLATLLLIRDIQSKRLPYKDTKPNSLRLSGFSHSSWIREMQQASDKSIIISEILDSRTRNLVSVSRISDYVLSNELVSMALAMVAEDKQINRVLEELFAEELNFKYQPAEEFVNRTQY
;
A
#
# COMPACT_ATOMS: atom_id res chain seq x y z
N MET A 1 -19.22 3.95 -14.30
CA MET A 1 -18.03 4.63 -14.91
C MET A 1 -16.87 3.67 -14.73
N GLY A 2 -16.27 3.18 -15.82
CA GLY A 2 -15.17 2.22 -15.76
C GLY A 2 -13.82 2.90 -15.96
N GLY A 3 -12.81 2.50 -15.19
CA GLY A 3 -11.41 2.87 -15.43
C GLY A 3 -10.72 1.78 -16.24
N TYR A 4 -10.19 2.13 -17.41
CA TYR A 4 -9.36 1.21 -18.21
C TYR A 4 -8.03 0.96 -17.51
N ILE A 5 -7.62 -0.30 -17.41
CA ILE A 5 -6.36 -0.69 -16.75
C ILE A 5 -5.48 -1.61 -17.61
N GLY A 6 -6.00 -2.23 -18.66
CA GLY A 6 -5.20 -3.10 -19.52
C GLY A 6 -5.97 -3.83 -20.61
N VAL A 7 -5.30 -4.78 -21.26
CA VAL A 7 -5.83 -5.60 -22.35
C VAL A 7 -5.54 -7.07 -22.10
N ALA A 8 -6.51 -7.92 -22.40
CA ALA A 8 -6.29 -9.36 -22.59
C ALA A 8 -6.08 -9.60 -24.09
N ALA A 9 -4.83 -9.82 -24.48
CA ALA A 9 -4.46 -10.02 -25.88
C ALA A 9 -4.85 -11.42 -26.37
N GLU A 10 -5.02 -11.57 -27.69
CA GLU A 10 -5.33 -12.85 -28.34
C GLU A 10 -4.41 -13.99 -27.83
N GLY A 11 -5.01 -15.02 -27.22
CA GLY A 11 -4.31 -16.09 -26.50
C GLY A 11 -4.39 -16.01 -24.97
N GLY A 12 -5.10 -15.01 -24.43
CA GLY A 12 -5.39 -14.83 -23.00
C GLY A 12 -4.25 -14.21 -22.21
N LYS A 13 -3.24 -13.64 -22.87
CA LYS A 13 -2.14 -12.93 -22.17
C LYS A 13 -2.67 -11.59 -21.67
N ILE A 14 -2.68 -11.42 -20.36
CA ILE A 14 -2.99 -10.12 -19.74
C ILE A 14 -1.77 -9.19 -19.89
N ILE A 15 -2.05 -7.93 -20.22
CA ILE A 15 -1.08 -6.85 -20.26
C ILE A 15 -1.70 -5.70 -19.45
N ILE A 16 -1.27 -5.53 -18.20
CA ILE A 16 -1.65 -4.36 -17.38
C ILE A 16 -0.82 -3.16 -17.83
N ASN A 17 -1.45 -1.99 -17.90
CA ASN A 17 -0.81 -0.73 -18.29
C ASN A 17 -0.02 -0.83 -19.63
N PRO A 18 -0.68 -1.21 -20.75
CA PRO A 18 -0.04 -1.29 -22.06
C PRO A 18 0.41 0.10 -22.54
N ASP A 19 1.35 0.13 -23.47
CA ASP A 19 1.81 1.39 -24.08
C ASP A 19 0.65 2.14 -24.76
N ASP A 20 0.70 3.48 -24.70
CA ASP A 20 -0.31 4.37 -25.30
C ASP A 20 -0.47 4.19 -26.82
N ASP A 21 0.52 3.59 -27.50
CA ASP A 21 0.51 3.29 -28.93
C ASP A 21 0.01 1.87 -29.25
N TYR A 22 -0.38 1.09 -28.24
CA TYR A 22 -0.99 -0.22 -28.43
C TYR A 22 -2.31 -0.09 -29.21
N VAL A 23 -2.38 -0.80 -30.35
CA VAL A 23 -3.59 -0.84 -31.18
C VAL A 23 -4.32 -2.15 -30.90
N LEU A 24 -5.53 -2.04 -30.35
CA LEU A 24 -6.45 -3.16 -30.13
C LEU A 24 -6.67 -3.94 -31.44
N LYS A 25 -6.52 -5.26 -31.36
CA LYS A 25 -6.74 -6.18 -32.47
C LYS A 25 -8.09 -6.88 -32.33
N GLU A 26 -8.54 -7.50 -33.42
CA GLU A 26 -9.70 -8.37 -33.38
C GLU A 26 -9.43 -9.55 -32.42
N GLY A 27 -10.33 -9.77 -31.46
CA GLY A 27 -10.16 -10.80 -30.42
C GLY A 27 -9.49 -10.31 -29.13
N ASP A 28 -8.99 -9.08 -29.07
CA ASP A 28 -8.53 -8.48 -27.81
C ASP A 28 -9.73 -8.12 -26.93
N GLU A 29 -9.62 -8.36 -25.63
CA GLU A 29 -10.60 -7.95 -24.62
C GLU A 29 -10.04 -6.83 -23.75
N VAL A 30 -10.91 -5.94 -23.26
CA VAL A 30 -10.53 -4.76 -22.49
C VAL A 30 -10.67 -5.05 -21.01
N LEU A 31 -9.61 -4.83 -20.23
CA LEU A 31 -9.65 -4.95 -18.78
C LEU A 31 -10.00 -3.59 -18.15
N VAL A 32 -11.08 -3.58 -17.37
CA VAL A 32 -11.59 -2.38 -16.69
C VAL A 32 -11.81 -2.64 -15.21
N ILE A 33 -11.73 -1.57 -14.41
CA ILE A 33 -12.29 -1.51 -13.06
C ILE A 33 -13.62 -0.79 -13.16
N ALA A 34 -14.72 -1.48 -12.87
CA ALA A 34 -16.08 -0.95 -12.88
C ALA A 34 -16.82 -1.33 -11.59
N GLU A 35 -18.02 -0.77 -11.39
CA GLU A 35 -18.86 -1.09 -10.23
C GLU A 35 -19.45 -2.49 -10.36
N ASP A 36 -19.89 -2.84 -11.56
CA ASP A 36 -20.41 -4.16 -11.94
C ASP A 36 -20.17 -4.41 -13.44
N ASP A 37 -20.37 -5.64 -13.90
CA ASP A 37 -20.11 -6.08 -15.28
C ASP A 37 -21.00 -5.38 -16.33
N ASP A 38 -22.20 -4.92 -15.94
CA ASP A 38 -23.17 -4.24 -16.80
C ASP A 38 -23.22 -2.70 -16.64
N THR A 39 -22.36 -2.14 -15.78
CA THR A 39 -22.38 -0.71 -15.41
C THR A 39 -21.54 0.21 -16.31
N TYR A 40 -20.91 -0.35 -17.34
CA TYR A 40 -20.01 0.38 -18.23
C TYR A 40 -20.21 -0.02 -19.69
N ALA A 41 -19.96 0.95 -20.57
CA ALA A 41 -19.97 0.76 -22.01
C ALA A 41 -19.00 1.77 -22.63
N PRO A 42 -18.42 1.48 -23.81
CA PRO A 42 -17.65 2.46 -24.55
C PRO A 42 -18.56 3.62 -24.97
N ASP A 43 -18.05 4.84 -24.84
CA ASP A 43 -18.72 6.06 -25.28
C ASP A 43 -17.79 6.87 -26.20
N CYS A 44 -18.33 7.88 -26.86
CA CYS A 44 -17.57 8.86 -27.62
C CYS A 44 -16.48 9.48 -26.74
N LEU A 45 -15.31 9.72 -27.33
CA LEU A 45 -14.23 10.42 -26.63
C LEU A 45 -14.74 11.77 -26.10
N PRO A 46 -14.56 12.07 -24.80
CA PRO A 46 -15.11 13.28 -24.21
C PRO A 46 -14.50 14.53 -24.87
N GLU A 47 -15.38 15.45 -25.25
CA GLU A 47 -14.99 16.70 -25.91
C GLU A 47 -14.57 17.74 -24.86
N VAL A 48 -13.32 18.21 -24.94
CA VAL A 48 -12.85 19.35 -24.13
C VAL A 48 -12.67 20.56 -25.05
N TRP A 49 -13.38 21.64 -24.72
CA TRP A 49 -13.29 22.91 -25.45
C TRP A 49 -12.30 23.85 -24.75
N ASP A 50 -11.17 24.14 -25.40
CA ASP A 50 -10.30 25.23 -24.95
C ASP A 50 -10.70 26.54 -25.65
N LEU A 51 -10.98 27.58 -24.85
CA LEU A 51 -11.33 28.92 -25.31
C LEU A 51 -10.05 29.69 -25.67
N ASN A 52 -9.68 29.71 -26.95
CA ASN A 52 -8.61 30.57 -27.44
C ASN A 52 -9.17 31.91 -27.97
N TRP A 53 -8.55 33.01 -27.56
CA TRP A 53 -8.90 34.36 -27.99
C TRP A 53 -7.85 34.86 -28.97
N GLU A 54 -8.16 34.82 -30.27
CA GLU A 54 -7.34 35.51 -31.27
C GLU A 54 -7.75 37.00 -31.34
N TRP A 55 -6.78 37.89 -31.16
CA TRP A 55 -6.97 39.32 -31.40
C TRP A 55 -6.57 39.66 -32.84
N LYS A 56 -7.55 39.99 -33.69
CA LYS A 56 -7.28 40.47 -35.06
C LYS A 56 -7.90 41.85 -35.27
N GLY A 57 -7.07 42.81 -35.69
CA GLY A 57 -7.50 44.15 -36.13
C GLY A 57 -6.34 45.12 -36.36
N LEU A 58 -6.43 45.93 -37.42
CA LEU A 58 -5.61 47.13 -37.63
C LEU A 58 -6.41 48.34 -37.11
N TRP A 59 -5.83 49.12 -36.19
CA TRP A 59 -6.29 50.44 -35.74
C TRP A 59 -7.73 50.50 -35.17
N GLY A 60 -7.87 50.19 -33.88
CA GLY A 60 -8.91 50.78 -33.02
C GLY A 60 -10.21 50.00 -32.81
N VAL A 61 -10.44 48.86 -33.48
CA VAL A 61 -11.57 47.96 -33.17
C VAL A 61 -11.05 46.54 -32.99
N LEU A 62 -10.85 46.14 -31.73
CA LEU A 62 -10.52 44.76 -31.37
C LEU A 62 -11.83 43.97 -31.23
N ARG A 63 -12.05 42.96 -32.09
CA ARG A 63 -13.09 41.92 -31.86
C ARG A 63 -12.38 40.64 -31.46
N ALA A 64 -12.71 40.11 -30.30
CA ALA A 64 -12.34 38.75 -29.90
C ALA A 64 -13.32 37.78 -30.57
N THR A 65 -12.82 36.92 -31.45
CA THR A 65 -13.59 35.77 -31.96
C THR A 65 -13.12 34.51 -31.24
N PRO A 66 -14.01 33.79 -30.52
CA PRO A 66 -13.64 32.51 -29.93
C PRO A 66 -13.33 31.53 -31.07
N THR A 67 -12.13 30.98 -31.07
CA THR A 67 -11.77 29.86 -31.94
C THR A 67 -11.84 28.58 -31.13
N PHE A 68 -12.75 27.68 -31.51
CA PHE A 68 -12.88 26.37 -30.89
C PHE A 68 -11.97 25.40 -31.62
N THR A 69 -10.97 24.85 -30.92
CA THR A 69 -10.02 23.89 -31.49
C THR A 69 -10.20 22.55 -30.77
N ARG A 70 -10.42 21.48 -31.53
CA ARG A 70 -10.61 20.12 -31.01
C ARG A 70 -9.28 19.58 -30.50
N HIS A 71 -9.12 19.48 -29.18
CA HIS A 71 -7.93 18.87 -28.58
C HIS A 71 -8.31 17.92 -27.46
N VAL A 72 -7.72 16.72 -27.46
CA VAL A 72 -7.52 15.97 -26.23
C VAL A 72 -6.45 16.74 -25.46
N ARG A 73 -6.74 17.23 -24.24
CA ARG A 73 -5.75 17.94 -23.42
C ARG A 73 -4.59 17.00 -23.09
N ARG A 74 -3.53 17.05 -23.90
CA ARG A 74 -2.25 16.43 -23.57
C ARG A 74 -1.46 17.43 -22.72
N GLY A 75 -1.46 17.22 -21.42
CA GLY A 75 -0.54 17.90 -20.51
C GLY A 75 0.85 17.28 -20.64
N LEU A 76 1.89 18.09 -20.80
CA LEU A 76 3.26 17.64 -20.58
C LEU A 76 3.49 17.64 -19.06
N PHE A 77 3.46 16.45 -18.47
CA PHE A 77 3.91 16.29 -17.10
C PHE A 77 5.44 16.28 -17.08
N PRO A 78 6.09 17.05 -16.18
CA PRO A 78 7.51 16.87 -15.97
C PRO A 78 7.70 15.44 -15.46
N LYS A 79 8.37 14.57 -16.23
CA LYS A 79 8.81 13.25 -15.75
C LYS A 79 9.78 13.49 -14.60
N LYS A 80 9.27 13.56 -13.37
CA LYS A 80 10.11 13.51 -12.18
C LYS A 80 10.59 12.07 -12.04
N ALA A 81 11.88 11.90 -11.80
CA ALA A 81 12.40 10.59 -11.44
C ALA A 81 11.74 10.15 -10.13
N ASP A 82 11.42 8.87 -10.04
CA ASP A 82 10.95 8.28 -8.79
C ASP A 82 11.96 8.60 -7.68
N PRO A 83 11.50 9.02 -6.48
CA PRO A 83 12.41 9.24 -5.37
C PRO A 83 13.15 7.94 -5.03
N PRO A 84 14.42 8.01 -4.57
CA PRO A 84 15.14 6.81 -4.16
C PRO A 84 14.39 6.14 -3.00
N LYS A 85 14.24 4.81 -3.07
CA LYS A 85 13.71 4.02 -1.94
C LYS A 85 14.69 4.14 -0.78
N TYR A 86 14.16 4.36 0.43
CA TYR A 86 14.97 4.43 1.65
C TYR A 86 14.90 3.08 2.40
N PRO A 87 15.94 2.72 3.16
CA PRO A 87 15.90 1.54 4.01
C PRO A 87 14.77 1.63 5.03
N GLU A 88 14.05 0.53 5.22
CA GLU A 88 12.94 0.42 6.18
C GLU A 88 13.28 -0.58 7.29
N LYS A 89 12.67 -0.37 8.46
CA LYS A 89 12.76 -1.28 9.61
C LYS A 89 11.40 -1.88 9.91
N ILE A 90 11.28 -3.19 9.69
CA ILE A 90 10.04 -3.94 9.84
C ILE A 90 10.16 -4.93 11.01
N LEU A 91 9.10 -5.08 11.79
CA LEU A 91 9.00 -6.07 12.87
C LEU A 91 7.93 -7.11 12.56
N PHE A 92 8.30 -8.39 12.57
CA PHE A 92 7.38 -9.52 12.61
C PHE A 92 7.21 -10.03 14.05
N CYS A 93 5.98 -10.05 14.53
CA CYS A 93 5.59 -10.62 15.81
C CYS A 93 4.85 -11.95 15.57
N GLY A 94 5.47 -13.07 15.94
CA GLY A 94 4.95 -14.41 15.69
C GLY A 94 5.82 -15.24 14.73
N TRP A 95 5.55 -16.54 14.65
CA TRP A 95 6.17 -17.45 13.69
C TRP A 95 5.07 -18.09 12.83
N ARG A 96 4.89 -17.58 11.61
CA ARG A 96 3.92 -18.11 10.64
C ARG A 96 4.50 -19.33 9.91
N ARG A 97 3.67 -20.29 9.45
CA ARG A 97 4.14 -21.51 8.76
C ARG A 97 5.04 -21.21 7.55
N ASP A 98 4.64 -20.27 6.70
CA ASP A 98 5.37 -19.90 5.47
C ASP A 98 5.97 -18.49 5.61
N ILE A 99 6.69 -18.25 6.72
CA ILE A 99 7.30 -16.95 6.99
C ILE A 99 8.45 -16.65 6.03
N ASP A 100 9.12 -17.68 5.51
CA ASP A 100 10.17 -17.63 4.50
C ASP A 100 9.69 -17.01 3.17
N ASP A 101 8.51 -17.39 2.68
CA ASP A 101 7.89 -16.76 1.50
C ASP A 101 7.67 -15.25 1.73
N MET A 102 7.17 -14.86 2.92
CA MET A 102 6.98 -13.45 3.26
C MET A 102 8.32 -12.68 3.30
N ILE A 103 9.38 -13.32 3.79
CA ILE A 103 10.73 -12.74 3.83
C ILE A 103 11.24 -12.51 2.40
N MET A 104 11.05 -13.48 1.51
CA MET A 104 11.46 -13.36 0.10
C MET A 104 10.70 -12.25 -0.63
N VAL A 105 9.40 -12.11 -0.37
CA VAL A 105 8.60 -11.00 -0.88
C VAL A 105 9.19 -9.67 -0.40
N LEU A 106 9.43 -9.49 0.91
CA LEU A 106 10.03 -8.26 1.42
C LEU A 106 11.44 -7.98 0.86
N GLU A 107 12.26 -9.02 0.68
CA GLU A 107 13.58 -8.90 0.07
C GLU A 107 13.53 -8.31 -1.35
N ALA A 108 12.53 -8.68 -2.15
CA ALA A 108 12.36 -8.15 -3.50
C ALA A 108 11.90 -6.67 -3.51
N PHE A 109 11.13 -6.24 -2.50
CA PHE A 109 10.52 -4.91 -2.49
C PHE A 109 11.34 -3.83 -1.78
N LEU A 110 12.05 -4.17 -0.72
CA LEU A 110 12.71 -3.21 0.18
C LEU A 110 14.04 -2.69 -0.37
N ALA A 111 14.43 -1.49 0.07
CA ALA A 111 15.70 -0.90 -0.32
C ALA A 111 16.89 -1.61 0.37
N PRO A 112 18.08 -1.60 -0.25
CA PRO A 112 19.29 -2.11 0.39
C PRO A 112 19.59 -1.49 1.75
N GLY A 113 19.89 -2.33 2.74
CA GLY A 113 20.17 -1.92 4.11
C GLY A 113 18.94 -1.88 5.01
N SER A 114 17.80 -2.40 4.55
CA SER A 114 16.59 -2.57 5.35
C SER A 114 16.80 -3.64 6.44
N GLU A 115 16.03 -3.57 7.51
CA GLU A 115 16.11 -4.52 8.63
C GLU A 115 14.77 -5.20 8.87
N LEU A 116 14.77 -6.53 8.94
CA LEU A 116 13.61 -7.33 9.33
C LEU A 116 13.86 -7.98 10.69
N TRP A 117 13.15 -7.50 11.70
CA TRP A 117 13.22 -7.99 13.07
C TRP A 117 12.18 -9.08 13.27
N MET A 118 12.60 -10.25 13.74
CA MET A 118 11.71 -11.37 14.03
C MET A 118 11.62 -11.61 15.54
N PHE A 119 10.45 -11.36 16.11
CA PHE A 119 10.13 -11.52 17.52
C PHE A 119 9.11 -12.63 17.75
N ASN A 120 9.56 -13.76 18.28
CA ASN A 120 8.75 -14.94 18.53
C ASN A 120 9.40 -15.91 19.52
N GLU A 121 8.66 -16.95 19.91
CA GLU A 121 9.06 -17.92 20.95
C GLU A 121 10.00 -19.02 20.41
N VAL A 122 10.23 -19.10 19.09
CA VAL A 122 11.13 -20.09 18.50
C VAL A 122 12.58 -19.74 18.88
N PRO A 123 13.37 -20.67 19.44
CA PRO A 123 14.77 -20.41 19.79
C PRO A 123 15.62 -20.05 18.56
N GLU A 124 16.50 -19.06 18.68
CA GLU A 124 17.32 -18.54 17.56
C GLU A 124 18.07 -19.65 16.80
N LYS A 125 18.61 -20.63 17.52
CA LYS A 125 19.32 -21.79 16.95
C LYS A 125 18.47 -22.66 16.02
N GLU A 126 17.16 -22.68 16.20
CA GLU A 126 16.24 -23.47 15.39
C GLU A 126 15.69 -22.69 14.21
N ARG A 127 15.74 -21.35 14.26
CA ARG A 127 15.18 -20.48 13.22
C ARG A 127 15.91 -20.63 11.90
N GLU A 128 17.23 -20.60 11.93
CA GLU A 128 18.06 -20.75 10.72
C GLU A 128 17.79 -22.08 10.01
N ARG A 129 17.66 -23.17 10.80
CA ARG A 129 17.28 -24.48 10.26
C ARG A 129 15.88 -24.44 9.63
N LYS A 130 14.88 -23.92 10.34
CA LYS A 130 13.49 -23.84 9.81
C LYS A 130 13.40 -23.02 8.52
N LEU A 131 14.10 -21.88 8.45
CA LEU A 131 14.13 -21.04 7.24
C LEU A 131 14.81 -21.77 6.08
N THR A 132 15.92 -22.46 6.35
CA THR A 132 16.63 -23.27 5.34
C THR A 132 15.77 -24.43 4.84
N ASP A 133 15.04 -25.10 5.75
CA ASP A 133 14.12 -26.18 5.41
C ASP A 133 12.95 -25.68 4.53
N GLY A 134 12.52 -24.42 4.71
CA GLY A 134 11.57 -23.71 3.82
C GLY A 134 12.18 -23.24 2.50
N GLY A 135 13.49 -23.40 2.30
CA GLY A 135 14.19 -23.01 1.07
C GLY A 135 14.78 -21.60 1.08
N LEU A 136 14.70 -20.88 2.21
CA LEU A 136 15.31 -19.56 2.37
C LEU A 136 16.79 -19.68 2.77
N ASP A 137 17.68 -19.22 1.88
CA ASP A 137 19.10 -19.05 2.19
C ASP A 137 19.39 -17.63 2.66
N VAL A 138 19.49 -17.46 3.98
CA VAL A 138 19.72 -16.16 4.65
C VAL A 138 21.01 -15.49 4.15
N SER A 139 22.00 -16.25 3.70
CA SER A 139 23.27 -15.71 3.21
C SER A 139 23.16 -15.02 1.85
N ARG A 140 22.07 -15.28 1.11
CA ARG A 140 21.83 -14.73 -0.23
C ARG A 140 20.99 -13.45 -0.23
N LEU A 141 20.47 -13.05 0.93
CA LEU A 141 19.74 -11.79 1.10
C LEU A 141 20.69 -10.60 0.84
N GLN A 142 20.26 -9.68 -0.01
CA GLN A 142 21.00 -8.50 -0.44
C GLN A 142 20.43 -7.21 0.16
N ASN A 143 19.10 -7.13 0.25
CA ASN A 143 18.40 -5.91 0.64
C ASN A 143 18.11 -5.85 2.12
N ILE A 144 17.69 -6.97 2.71
CA ILE A 144 17.29 -7.06 4.12
C ILE A 144 18.33 -7.75 4.99
N LYS A 145 18.45 -7.27 6.22
CA LYS A 145 19.17 -7.93 7.31
C LYS A 145 18.19 -8.51 8.31
N LEU A 146 18.27 -9.82 8.57
CA LEU A 146 17.47 -10.48 9.60
C LEU A 146 18.05 -10.21 11.00
N VAL A 147 17.19 -9.81 11.92
CA VAL A 147 17.52 -9.59 13.34
C VAL A 147 16.61 -10.45 14.21
N HIS A 148 17.20 -11.35 15.01
CA HIS A 148 16.46 -12.34 15.77
C HIS A 148 16.28 -11.89 17.23
N HIS A 149 15.03 -11.89 17.70
CA HIS A 149 14.70 -11.70 19.11
C HIS A 149 13.79 -12.83 19.61
N GLU A 150 14.20 -13.49 20.69
CA GLU A 150 13.39 -14.50 21.37
C GLU A 150 12.48 -13.84 22.42
N GLY A 151 11.20 -14.15 22.37
CA GLY A 151 10.23 -13.64 23.32
C GLY A 151 8.79 -13.96 22.95
N ASN A 152 7.90 -13.65 23.87
CA ASN A 152 6.48 -13.94 23.75
C ASN A 152 5.73 -12.62 23.58
N ALA A 153 4.99 -12.51 22.46
CA ALA A 153 4.27 -11.32 22.05
C ALA A 153 3.12 -10.91 22.98
N VAL A 154 2.58 -11.83 23.78
CA VAL A 154 1.56 -11.50 24.79
C VAL A 154 2.14 -11.04 26.13
N ILE A 155 3.48 -11.09 26.30
CA ILE A 155 4.15 -10.67 27.52
C ILE A 155 4.68 -9.24 27.35
N ARG A 156 4.03 -8.27 28.03
CA ARG A 156 4.43 -6.84 28.01
C ARG A 156 5.93 -6.63 28.22
N ARG A 157 6.53 -7.26 29.23
CA ARG A 157 7.96 -7.10 29.57
C ARG A 157 8.88 -7.49 28.43
N HIS A 158 8.50 -8.46 27.59
CA HIS A 158 9.33 -8.90 26.47
C HIS A 158 9.24 -7.89 25.31
N LEU A 159 8.03 -7.40 25.01
CA LEU A 159 7.82 -6.32 24.05
C LEU A 159 8.51 -5.01 24.48
N GLU A 160 8.57 -4.74 25.77
CA GLU A 160 9.30 -3.58 26.32
C GLU A 160 10.83 -3.66 26.10
N ASN A 161 11.40 -4.79 25.70
CA ASN A 161 12.81 -4.82 25.34
C ASN A 161 13.07 -4.36 23.89
N LEU A 162 12.01 -4.20 23.09
CA LEU A 162 12.11 -3.79 21.70
C LEU A 162 11.99 -2.27 21.54
N PRO A 163 12.69 -1.66 20.56
CA PRO A 163 12.56 -0.26 20.21
C PRO A 163 11.33 -0.04 19.32
N LEU A 164 10.13 -0.30 19.86
CA LEU A 164 8.84 -0.32 19.14
C LEU A 164 8.54 0.97 18.36
N GLU A 165 9.12 2.09 18.78
CA GLU A 165 8.94 3.41 18.16
C GLU A 165 9.83 3.63 16.92
N THR A 166 10.80 2.76 16.68
CA THR A 166 11.76 2.89 15.57
C THR A 166 11.40 2.07 14.34
N PHE A 167 10.34 1.26 14.42
CA PHE A 167 9.86 0.46 13.30
C PHE A 167 8.92 1.30 12.43
N ASP A 168 9.13 1.26 11.13
CA ASP A 168 8.21 1.87 10.15
C ASP A 168 6.90 1.08 10.12
N SER A 169 7.00 -0.25 10.16
CA SER A 169 5.88 -1.18 10.15
C SER A 169 6.06 -2.34 11.12
N ILE A 170 4.98 -2.74 11.79
CA ILE A 170 4.91 -3.90 12.69
C ILE A 170 3.80 -4.83 12.20
N LEU A 171 4.14 -6.06 11.84
CA LEU A 171 3.19 -7.09 11.44
C LEU A 171 3.03 -8.10 12.59
N ILE A 172 1.80 -8.27 13.06
CA ILE A 172 1.43 -9.27 14.05
C ILE A 172 0.79 -10.44 13.30
N LEU A 173 1.52 -11.56 13.27
CA LEU A 173 1.18 -12.74 12.49
C LEU A 173 0.55 -13.81 13.38
N ALA A 174 -0.36 -14.59 12.83
CA ALA A 174 -0.87 -15.78 13.51
C ALA A 174 0.27 -16.80 13.66
N ASP A 175 0.45 -17.30 14.88
CA ASP A 175 1.49 -18.27 15.19
C ASP A 175 1.09 -19.66 14.69
N GLU A 176 2.00 -20.33 13.97
CA GLU A 176 1.83 -21.70 13.44
C GLU A 176 1.35 -22.68 14.53
N SER A 177 1.86 -22.52 15.75
CA SER A 177 1.52 -23.42 16.87
C SER A 177 0.07 -23.34 17.34
N LEU A 178 -0.66 -22.30 16.92
CA LEU A 178 -2.03 -22.02 17.35
C LEU A 178 -3.02 -21.92 16.18
N GLU A 179 -2.59 -22.25 14.96
CA GLU A 179 -3.46 -22.25 13.77
C GLU A 179 -4.67 -23.18 13.92
N ASP A 180 -4.55 -24.28 14.69
CA ASP A 180 -5.66 -25.20 14.98
C ASP A 180 -6.79 -24.54 15.78
N SER A 181 -6.51 -23.42 16.45
CA SER A 181 -7.48 -22.64 17.23
C SER A 181 -7.49 -21.18 16.78
N VAL A 182 -8.17 -20.93 15.68
CA VAL A 182 -8.40 -19.60 15.09
C VAL A 182 -8.76 -18.53 16.14
N VAL A 183 -9.66 -18.84 17.09
CA VAL A 183 -10.06 -17.90 18.15
C VAL A 183 -8.90 -17.54 19.08
N GLN A 184 -8.03 -18.50 19.39
CA GLN A 184 -6.85 -18.26 20.24
C GLN A 184 -5.78 -17.46 19.49
N ALA A 185 -5.55 -17.76 18.22
CA ALA A 185 -4.65 -16.99 17.36
C ALA A 185 -5.07 -15.52 17.31
N ASP A 186 -6.34 -15.25 16.99
CA ASP A 186 -6.92 -13.91 16.97
C ASP A 186 -6.79 -13.19 18.32
N SER A 187 -7.10 -13.89 19.42
CA SER A 187 -6.99 -13.34 20.76
C SER A 187 -5.56 -12.90 21.09
N ARG A 188 -4.55 -13.66 20.65
CA ARG A 188 -3.14 -13.30 20.85
C ARG A 188 -2.70 -12.15 19.96
N SER A 189 -3.15 -12.12 18.70
CA SER A 189 -2.86 -11.01 17.79
C SER A 189 -3.41 -9.69 18.36
N LEU A 190 -4.65 -9.70 18.84
CA LEU A 190 -5.27 -8.54 19.49
C LEU A 190 -4.59 -8.16 20.81
N ALA A 191 -4.23 -9.14 21.64
CA ALA A 191 -3.51 -8.85 22.88
C ALA A 191 -2.17 -8.17 22.59
N THR A 192 -1.40 -8.70 21.63
CA THR A 192 -0.11 -8.14 21.19
C THR A 192 -0.28 -6.72 20.68
N LEU A 193 -1.30 -6.49 19.85
CA LEU A 193 -1.63 -5.18 19.28
C LEU A 193 -1.90 -4.13 20.35
N LEU A 194 -2.77 -4.45 21.30
CA LEU A 194 -3.10 -3.58 22.42
C LEU A 194 -1.89 -3.31 23.32
N LEU A 195 -1.05 -4.32 23.55
CA LEU A 195 0.17 -4.17 24.36
C LEU A 195 1.18 -3.26 23.68
N ILE A 196 1.46 -3.43 22.38
CA ILE A 196 2.39 -2.58 21.63
C ILE A 196 1.92 -1.12 21.67
N ARG A 197 0.63 -0.87 21.42
CA ARG A 197 0.05 0.48 21.47
C ARG A 197 0.13 1.09 22.87
N ASP A 198 -0.18 0.32 23.91
CA ASP A 198 -0.07 0.78 25.30
C ASP A 198 1.39 1.11 25.67
N ILE A 199 2.36 0.28 25.29
CA ILE A 199 3.79 0.52 25.52
C ILE A 199 4.24 1.81 24.81
N GLN A 200 3.95 1.95 23.52
CA GLN A 200 4.27 3.16 22.74
C GLN A 200 3.65 4.41 23.39
N SER A 201 2.39 4.33 23.84
CA SER A 201 1.70 5.45 24.50
C SER A 201 2.34 5.88 25.82
N LYS A 202 2.92 4.94 26.58
CA LYS A 202 3.58 5.21 27.87
C LYS A 202 4.99 5.76 27.70
N ARG A 203 5.70 5.32 26.67
CA ARG A 203 7.06 5.79 26.35
C ARG A 203 7.08 7.16 25.72
N LEU A 204 6.00 7.52 25.03
CA LEU A 204 5.77 8.85 24.47
C LEU A 204 4.66 9.54 25.25
N PRO A 205 4.90 9.98 26.51
CA PRO A 205 3.92 10.77 27.23
C PRO A 205 3.71 12.08 26.47
N TYR A 206 2.49 12.24 25.96
CA TYR A 206 1.87 13.43 25.41
C TYR A 206 2.58 14.75 25.82
N LYS A 207 3.39 15.33 24.92
CA LYS A 207 3.91 16.69 25.06
C LYS A 207 2.82 17.70 24.69
N ASP A 208 1.93 17.97 25.63
CA ASP A 208 1.23 19.25 25.67
C ASP A 208 2.26 20.33 26.03
N THR A 209 2.78 21.06 25.04
CA THR A 209 3.55 22.29 25.29
C THR A 209 2.97 23.42 24.45
N LYS A 210 1.95 24.08 25.03
CA LYS A 210 1.40 25.43 24.81
C LYS A 210 1.54 26.07 23.40
N PRO A 211 0.43 26.58 22.81
CA PRO A 211 0.49 27.51 21.70
C PRO A 211 0.83 28.90 22.24
N ASN A 212 2.07 29.37 22.05
CA ASN A 212 2.36 30.80 21.94
C ASN A 212 3.81 31.07 21.54
N SER A 213 4.03 31.27 20.24
CA SER A 213 4.77 32.45 19.80
C SER A 213 4.24 32.89 18.44
N LEU A 214 3.41 33.93 18.47
CA LEU A 214 3.12 34.79 17.33
C LEU A 214 4.40 35.07 16.53
N ARG A 215 4.43 34.74 15.22
CA ARG A 215 4.85 35.65 14.13
C ARG A 215 4.31 35.19 12.76
N LEU A 216 3.54 36.10 12.16
CA LEU A 216 3.30 36.41 10.75
C LEU A 216 2.71 35.35 9.80
N SER A 217 1.41 35.53 9.55
CA SER A 217 0.75 35.60 8.23
C SER A 217 1.48 34.99 7.03
N GLY A 218 1.02 33.81 6.63
CA GLY A 218 1.17 33.24 5.30
C GLY A 218 0.27 32.01 5.22
N PHE A 219 -0.80 32.07 4.43
CA PHE A 219 -1.72 30.96 4.20
C PHE A 219 -0.92 29.72 3.77
N SER A 220 -0.87 28.70 4.63
CA SER A 220 -0.14 27.46 4.35
C SER A 220 -1.13 26.32 4.17
N HIS A 221 -1.21 25.86 2.92
CA HIS A 221 -2.07 24.80 2.41
C HIS A 221 -1.50 23.40 2.78
N SER A 222 -1.18 23.18 4.06
CA SER A 222 -0.47 21.97 4.53
C SER A 222 -1.08 21.35 5.81
N SER A 223 -2.38 21.52 6.06
CA SER A 223 -3.01 20.95 7.26
C SER A 223 -3.30 19.45 7.10
N TRP A 224 -3.80 18.99 5.96
CA TRP A 224 -4.24 17.60 5.81
C TRP A 224 -3.09 16.58 5.62
N ILE A 225 -2.04 16.93 4.86
CA ILE A 225 -0.82 16.10 4.74
C ILE A 225 -0.12 16.00 6.09
N ARG A 226 -0.11 17.10 6.85
CA ARG A 226 0.43 17.13 8.20
C ARG A 226 -0.49 16.46 9.21
N GLU A 227 -1.80 16.41 9.01
CA GLU A 227 -2.73 15.62 9.84
C GLU A 227 -2.58 14.12 9.60
N MET A 228 -2.34 13.68 8.35
CA MET A 228 -1.99 12.28 8.06
C MET A 228 -0.58 11.91 8.52
N GLN A 229 0.40 12.82 8.40
CA GLN A 229 1.75 12.63 8.96
C GLN A 229 1.78 12.77 10.49
N GLN A 230 0.88 13.54 11.10
CA GLN A 230 0.72 13.62 12.57
C GLN A 230 -0.10 12.46 13.12
N ALA A 231 -0.87 11.76 12.29
CA ALA A 231 -1.40 10.44 12.61
C ALA A 231 -0.30 9.34 12.51
N SER A 232 0.79 9.60 11.77
CA SER A 232 1.91 8.68 11.53
C SER A 232 3.06 8.77 12.54
N ASP A 233 2.91 9.47 13.68
CA ASP A 233 3.85 9.39 14.81
C ASP A 233 3.74 8.04 15.59
N LYS A 234 3.02 7.06 15.03
CA LYS A 234 2.94 5.69 15.52
C LYS A 234 3.18 4.76 14.33
N SER A 235 4.17 3.89 14.43
CA SER A 235 4.42 2.78 13.50
C SER A 235 3.11 2.20 12.94
N ILE A 236 3.07 1.90 11.64
CA ILE A 236 1.95 1.17 11.04
C ILE A 236 1.92 -0.19 11.73
N ILE A 237 0.79 -0.57 12.33
CA ILE A 237 0.64 -1.90 12.94
C ILE A 237 -0.44 -2.63 12.19
N ILE A 238 -0.06 -3.72 11.54
CA ILE A 238 -0.95 -4.60 10.80
C ILE A 238 -1.10 -5.88 11.61
N SER A 239 -2.32 -6.18 12.02
CA SER A 239 -2.63 -7.45 12.70
C SER A 239 -3.36 -8.39 11.76
N GLU A 240 -2.85 -9.61 11.61
CA GLU A 240 -3.58 -10.70 10.98
C GLU A 240 -4.74 -11.15 11.90
N ILE A 241 -5.93 -11.25 11.32
CA ILE A 241 -7.14 -11.77 11.96
C ILE A 241 -7.74 -12.83 11.02
N LEU A 242 -8.03 -14.00 11.58
CA LEU A 242 -8.51 -15.17 10.86
C LEU A 242 -10.04 -15.31 10.93
N ASP A 243 -10.69 -14.95 12.04
CA ASP A 243 -12.14 -15.01 12.19
C ASP A 243 -12.82 -13.65 11.93
N SER A 244 -13.76 -13.64 10.97
CA SER A 244 -14.58 -12.46 10.68
C SER A 244 -15.47 -12.04 11.85
N ARG A 245 -15.78 -12.95 12.80
CA ARG A 245 -16.53 -12.59 14.03
C ARG A 245 -15.72 -11.70 14.95
N THR A 246 -14.39 -11.86 14.96
CA THR A 246 -13.48 -11.05 15.78
C THR A 246 -13.43 -9.59 15.28
N ARG A 247 -13.75 -9.35 14.00
CA ARG A 247 -13.82 -8.01 13.36
C ARG A 247 -14.58 -6.99 14.19
N ASN A 248 -15.72 -7.37 14.75
CA ASN A 248 -16.60 -6.45 15.49
C ASN A 248 -16.00 -5.97 16.82
N LEU A 249 -15.06 -6.73 17.40
CA LEU A 249 -14.36 -6.31 18.62
C LEU A 249 -13.27 -5.28 18.30
N VAL A 250 -12.67 -5.38 17.11
CA VAL A 250 -11.58 -4.50 16.66
C VAL A 250 -12.11 -3.22 16.04
N SER A 251 -13.23 -3.28 15.32
CA SER A 251 -13.84 -2.12 14.65
C SER A 251 -14.25 -1.01 15.62
N VAL A 252 -14.63 -1.38 16.85
CA VAL A 252 -14.98 -0.46 17.92
C VAL A 252 -13.76 0.32 18.44
N SER A 253 -12.55 -0.21 18.21
CA SER A 253 -11.35 0.33 18.83
C SER A 253 -10.77 1.56 18.12
N ARG A 254 -11.02 1.83 16.82
CA ARG A 254 -10.28 2.86 16.01
C ARG A 254 -8.74 2.76 16.11
N ILE A 255 -8.19 1.70 16.71
CA ILE A 255 -6.84 1.67 17.26
C ILE A 255 -5.82 1.02 16.30
N SER A 256 -6.28 0.37 15.23
CA SER A 256 -5.40 -0.48 14.43
C SER A 256 -5.97 -0.90 13.08
N ASP A 257 -5.11 -0.86 12.07
CA ASP A 257 -5.32 -1.47 10.77
C ASP A 257 -5.17 -2.99 10.93
N TYR A 258 -6.24 -3.72 10.68
CA TYR A 258 -6.25 -5.18 10.72
C TYR A 258 -6.51 -5.73 9.34
N VAL A 259 -5.93 -6.88 9.04
CA VAL A 259 -6.13 -7.61 7.79
C VAL A 259 -6.88 -8.89 8.10
N LEU A 260 -8.08 -9.03 7.52
CA LEU A 260 -8.84 -10.27 7.54
C LEU A 260 -8.37 -11.17 6.41
N SER A 261 -7.33 -11.97 6.65
CA SER A 261 -6.67 -12.76 5.60
C SER A 261 -7.65 -13.73 4.92
N ASN A 262 -8.50 -14.41 5.70
CA ASN A 262 -9.50 -15.33 5.16
C ASN A 262 -10.58 -14.65 4.29
N GLU A 263 -10.92 -13.38 4.57
CA GLU A 263 -11.87 -12.62 3.75
C GLU A 263 -11.25 -12.24 2.40
N LEU A 264 -9.99 -11.78 2.41
CA LEU A 264 -9.24 -11.48 1.18
C LEU A 264 -9.09 -12.72 0.28
N VAL A 265 -8.76 -13.87 0.87
CA VAL A 265 -8.66 -15.15 0.15
C VAL A 265 -10.02 -15.56 -0.42
N SER A 266 -11.10 -15.42 0.37
CA SER A 266 -12.45 -15.75 -0.10
C SER A 266 -12.89 -14.86 -1.26
N MET A 267 -12.57 -13.56 -1.21
CA MET A 267 -12.83 -12.63 -2.31
C MET A 267 -12.01 -12.99 -3.55
N ALA A 268 -10.71 -13.28 -3.41
CA ALA A 268 -9.87 -13.70 -4.53
C ALA A 268 -10.40 -14.99 -5.19
N LEU A 269 -10.83 -15.97 -4.40
CA LEU A 269 -11.44 -17.20 -4.92
C LEU A 269 -12.76 -16.94 -5.64
N ALA A 270 -13.60 -16.05 -5.12
CA ALA A 270 -14.85 -15.66 -5.78
C ALA A 270 -14.59 -14.99 -7.13
N MET A 271 -13.64 -14.05 -7.18
CA MET A 271 -13.22 -13.37 -8.41
C MET A 271 -12.72 -14.36 -9.48
N VAL A 272 -11.87 -15.32 -9.09
CA VAL A 272 -11.34 -16.35 -10.00
C VAL A 272 -12.39 -17.38 -10.41
N ALA A 273 -13.38 -17.64 -9.55
CA ALA A 273 -14.49 -18.53 -9.86
C ALA A 273 -15.46 -17.92 -10.89
N GLU A 274 -15.63 -16.60 -10.84
CA GLU A 274 -16.43 -15.83 -11.80
C GLU A 274 -15.73 -15.73 -13.15
N ASP A 275 -14.45 -15.34 -13.17
CA ASP A 275 -13.62 -15.36 -14.37
C ASP A 275 -12.19 -15.85 -14.07
N LYS A 276 -11.82 -16.97 -14.71
CA LYS A 276 -10.50 -17.59 -14.58
C LYS A 276 -9.36 -16.71 -15.07
N GLN A 277 -9.62 -15.77 -15.99
CA GLN A 277 -8.60 -14.85 -16.48
C GLN A 277 -8.12 -13.89 -15.37
N ILE A 278 -8.99 -13.59 -14.39
CA ILE A 278 -8.67 -12.70 -13.26
C ILE A 278 -7.52 -13.25 -12.40
N ASN A 279 -7.31 -14.56 -12.35
CA ASN A 279 -6.16 -15.11 -11.64
C ASN A 279 -4.84 -14.57 -12.19
N ARG A 280 -4.73 -14.39 -13.52
CA ARG A 280 -3.53 -13.81 -14.16
C ARG A 280 -3.36 -12.33 -13.81
N VAL A 281 -4.48 -11.60 -13.72
CA VAL A 281 -4.48 -10.19 -13.29
C VAL A 281 -3.98 -10.08 -11.85
N LEU A 282 -4.49 -10.92 -10.94
CA LEU A 282 -4.06 -10.95 -9.54
C LEU A 282 -2.58 -11.34 -9.40
N GLU A 283 -2.12 -12.35 -10.15
CA GLU A 283 -0.71 -12.73 -10.19
C GLU A 283 0.19 -11.57 -10.64
N GLU A 284 -0.21 -10.81 -11.66
CA GLU A 284 0.55 -9.64 -12.14
C GLU A 284 0.50 -8.47 -11.15
N LEU A 285 -0.62 -8.27 -10.45
CA LEU A 285 -0.73 -7.23 -9.41
C LEU A 285 0.09 -7.53 -8.15
N PHE A 286 0.25 -8.81 -7.80
CA PHE A 286 1.04 -9.26 -6.65
C PHE A 286 2.50 -9.59 -7.00
N ALA A 287 2.89 -9.44 -8.27
CA ALA A 287 4.27 -9.63 -8.71
C ALA A 287 5.20 -8.53 -8.15
N GLU A 288 6.51 -8.82 -8.17
CA GLU A 288 7.55 -7.90 -7.71
C GLU A 288 7.58 -6.57 -8.49
N GLU A 289 7.17 -6.59 -9.76
CA GLU A 289 7.04 -5.41 -10.61
C GLU A 289 5.70 -4.70 -10.34
N LEU A 290 5.73 -3.70 -9.46
CA LEU A 290 4.52 -2.97 -9.04
C LEU A 290 3.89 -2.16 -10.18
N ASN A 291 2.75 -2.63 -10.67
CA ASN A 291 1.83 -1.88 -11.52
C ASN A 291 0.93 -0.90 -10.74
N PHE A 292 0.85 -1.03 -9.41
CA PHE A 292 0.03 -0.19 -8.54
C PHE A 292 0.89 0.60 -7.55
N LYS A 293 0.78 1.93 -7.56
CA LYS A 293 1.53 2.84 -6.69
C LYS A 293 0.66 4.01 -6.24
N TYR A 294 0.82 4.43 -4.99
CA TYR A 294 0.29 5.70 -4.51
C TYR A 294 1.31 6.80 -4.76
N GLN A 295 0.92 7.84 -5.48
CA GLN A 295 1.79 9.00 -5.76
C GLN A 295 1.12 10.31 -5.35
N PRO A 296 1.86 11.26 -4.73
CA PRO A 296 1.31 12.55 -4.36
C PRO A 296 0.81 13.33 -5.58
N ALA A 297 -0.40 13.90 -5.50
CA ALA A 297 -0.98 14.68 -6.58
C ALA A 297 -0.10 15.88 -7.00
N GLU A 298 0.71 16.42 -6.09
CA GLU A 298 1.66 17.51 -6.36
C GLU A 298 2.72 17.18 -7.42
N GLU A 299 2.95 15.89 -7.70
CA GLU A 299 3.82 15.45 -8.79
C GLU A 299 3.17 15.68 -10.16
N PHE A 300 1.85 15.74 -10.21
CA PHE A 300 1.05 15.87 -11.43
C PHE A 300 0.46 17.27 -11.62
N VAL A 301 0.47 18.13 -10.60
CA VAL A 301 -0.06 19.52 -10.70
C VAL A 301 1.05 20.50 -11.10
N ASN A 302 0.91 21.14 -12.26
CA ASN A 302 1.81 22.19 -12.71
C ASN A 302 1.57 23.46 -11.86
N ARG A 303 2.53 23.81 -10.98
CA ARG A 303 2.42 24.98 -10.07
C ARG A 303 2.51 26.34 -10.79
N THR A 304 2.48 26.37 -12.12
CA THR A 304 2.74 27.56 -12.94
C THR A 304 1.48 28.07 -13.64
N GLN A 305 0.40 28.33 -12.89
CA GLN A 305 -0.75 29.10 -13.37
C GLN A 305 -1.46 29.75 -12.17
N TYR A 306 -0.90 30.86 -11.69
CA TYR A 306 -1.59 31.88 -10.91
C TYR A 306 -1.12 33.26 -11.36
#